data_AF-R6XJ42-F1
#
_entry.id   AF-R6XJ42-F1
#
_cell.length_a   1.000
_cell.length_b   1.000
_cell.length_c   1.000
_cell.angle_alpha   90.00
_cell.angle_beta   90.00
_cell.angle_gamma   90.00
#
_symmetry.space_group_name_H-M   'P 1'
#
loop_
_entity.id
_entity.type
_entity.pdbx_description
1 polymer ?
#
loop_
_entity_poly.entity_id
_entity_poly.type
_entity_poly.pdbx_seq_one_letter_code
_entity_poly.pdbx_strand_id
1 'polypeptide(L)'
;MRKQRILAILLFILYLCAVAYCCFGRFKDLPQIGQDSLWGIPMDKVVHFIIFFPFPILCYAAFRPKSEKGWRIALAVAIIFAIGCAVAAGTEIGQSFTTYRSGDPMDFLADFTALASTSVITLLAELLIFKNKR
;
A
#
# COMPACT_ATOMS: atom_id res chain seq x y z
N MET A 1 -9.53 20.50 9.58
CA MET A 1 -9.32 20.20 8.14
C MET A 1 -7.88 20.42 7.64
N ARG A 2 -7.29 21.63 7.64
CA ARG A 2 -5.93 21.86 7.10
C ARG A 2 -4.82 21.12 7.88
N LYS A 3 -4.85 21.15 9.22
CA LYS A 3 -3.88 20.45 10.08
C LYS A 3 -3.94 18.92 9.94
N GLN A 4 -5.15 18.35 9.93
CA GLN A 4 -5.37 16.91 9.72
C GLN A 4 -4.85 16.43 8.37
N ARG A 5 -5.03 17.23 7.31
CA ARG A 5 -4.52 16.91 5.98
C ARG A 5 -2.99 16.94 5.92
N ILE A 6 -2.37 17.93 6.56
CA ILE A 6 -0.90 18.00 6.65
C ILE A 6 -0.36 16.77 7.39
N LEU A 7 -0.98 16.40 8.52
CA LEU A 7 -0.61 15.19 9.25
C LEU A 7 -0.74 13.93 8.38
N ALA A 8 -1.84 13.78 7.64
CA ALA A 8 -2.03 12.64 6.74
C ALA A 8 -0.98 12.57 5.63
N ILE A 9 -0.60 13.72 5.04
CA ILE A 9 0.48 13.78 4.05
C ILE A 9 1.82 13.39 4.67
N LEU A 10 2.14 13.89 5.87
CA LEU A 10 3.38 13.54 6.57
C LEU A 10 3.45 12.05 6.90
N LEU A 11 2.35 11.46 7.39
CA LEU A 11 2.25 10.03 7.65
C LEU A 11 2.40 9.22 6.36
N PHE A 12 1.80 9.67 5.25
CA PHE A 12 1.95 9.00 3.97
C PHE A 12 3.38 9.05 3.44
N ILE A 13 4.06 10.19 3.55
CA ILE A 13 5.48 10.31 3.16
C ILE A 13 6.36 9.39 4.02
N LEU A 14 6.18 9.42 5.35
CA LEU A 14 6.91 8.55 6.26
C LEU A 14 6.69 7.08 5.94
N TYR A 15 5.45 6.71 5.63
CA TYR A 15 5.09 5.38 5.18
C TYR A 15 5.79 5.00 3.87
N LEU A 16 5.82 5.87 2.86
CA LEU A 16 6.53 5.59 1.61
C LEU A 16 8.04 5.41 1.83
N CYS A 17 8.64 6.20 2.72
CA CYS A 17 10.04 6.01 3.12
C CYS A 17 10.25 4.65 3.80
N ALA A 18 9.32 4.21 4.66
CA ALA A 18 9.37 2.90 5.29
C ALA A 18 9.22 1.76 4.28
N VAL A 19 8.28 1.87 3.32
CA VAL A 19 8.13 0.89 2.23
C VAL A 19 9.41 0.80 1.41
N ALA A 20 9.97 1.92 0.98
CA ALA A 20 11.23 1.94 0.23
C ALA A 20 12.38 1.30 1.02
N TYR A 21 12.48 1.60 2.33
CA TYR A 21 13.46 0.96 3.20
C TYR A 21 13.24 -0.56 3.33
N CYS A 22 12.00 -1.02 3.43
CA CYS A 22 11.69 -2.45 3.50
C CYS A 22 11.97 -3.18 2.18
N CYS A 23 11.66 -2.57 1.03
CA CYS A 23 11.89 -3.16 -0.29
C CYS A 23 13.38 -3.18 -0.65
N PHE A 24 14.12 -2.10 -0.40
CA PHE A 24 15.52 -1.96 -0.81
C PHE A 24 16.54 -2.16 0.33
N GLY A 25 16.08 -2.37 1.56
CA GLY A 25 16.95 -2.61 2.71
C GLY A 25 17.70 -3.94 2.61
N ARG A 26 18.94 -3.95 3.08
CA ARG A 26 19.78 -5.15 3.16
C ARG A 26 19.72 -5.70 4.59
N PHE A 27 18.99 -6.79 4.76
CA PHE A 27 18.70 -7.40 6.07
C PHE A 27 19.57 -8.63 6.36
N LYS A 28 20.89 -8.55 6.12
CA LYS A 28 21.79 -9.70 6.26
C LYS A 28 22.05 -10.16 7.70
N ASP A 29 21.79 -9.29 8.68
CA ASP A 29 22.12 -9.54 10.09
C ASP A 29 20.89 -9.63 11.01
N LEU A 30 19.68 -9.65 10.42
CA LEU A 30 18.49 -9.95 11.22
C LEU A 30 18.52 -11.46 11.58
N PRO A 31 18.22 -11.85 12.84
CA PRO A 31 18.01 -13.25 13.17
C PRO A 31 17.04 -13.86 12.16
N GLN A 32 17.17 -15.16 11.85
CA GLN A 32 16.36 -15.91 10.86
C GLN A 32 14.85 -15.98 11.24
N ILE A 33 14.23 -14.84 11.49
CA ILE A 33 12.81 -14.66 11.72
C ILE A 33 12.20 -14.57 10.33
N GLY A 34 11.55 -15.64 9.87
CA GLY A 34 10.85 -15.66 8.58
C GLY A 34 11.28 -16.73 7.57
N GLN A 35 12.02 -17.77 7.98
CA GLN A 35 12.04 -19.01 7.18
C GLN A 35 10.78 -19.86 7.38
N ASP A 36 9.96 -19.53 8.37
CA ASP A 36 8.68 -20.18 8.59
C ASP A 36 7.66 -19.68 7.58
N SER A 37 6.94 -20.59 6.95
CA SER A 37 5.75 -20.22 6.16
C SER A 37 4.59 -19.95 7.12
N LEU A 38 3.87 -18.84 6.93
CA LEU A 38 2.62 -18.61 7.64
C LEU A 38 1.52 -19.35 6.88
N TRP A 39 1.01 -20.45 7.45
CA TRP A 39 -0.01 -21.29 6.81
C TRP A 39 0.37 -21.74 5.38
N GLY A 40 1.65 -22.05 5.15
CA GLY A 40 2.15 -22.46 3.84
C GLY A 40 2.49 -21.31 2.88
N ILE A 41 2.29 -20.05 3.29
CA ILE A 41 2.68 -18.87 2.52
C ILE A 41 4.07 -18.41 2.98
N PRO A 42 5.04 -18.24 2.06
CA PRO A 42 6.35 -17.68 2.39
C PRO A 42 6.23 -16.29 3.04
N MET A 43 7.02 -16.04 4.11
CA MET A 43 6.88 -14.84 4.93
C MET A 43 7.23 -13.54 4.21
N ASP A 44 8.09 -13.60 3.20
CA ASP A 44 8.34 -12.49 2.27
C ASP A 44 7.04 -12.00 1.63
N LYS A 45 6.16 -12.90 1.18
CA LYS A 45 4.85 -12.54 0.58
C LYS A 45 3.92 -11.91 1.59
N VAL A 46 3.94 -12.42 2.83
CA VAL A 46 3.15 -11.87 3.93
C VAL A 46 3.61 -10.44 4.26
N VAL A 47 4.92 -10.20 4.28
CA VAL A 47 5.48 -8.86 4.49
C VAL A 47 5.09 -7.93 3.36
N HIS A 48 5.22 -8.35 2.10
CA HIS A 48 4.78 -7.60 0.92
C HIS A 48 3.31 -7.18 1.02
N PHE A 49 2.43 -8.12 1.35
CA PHE A 49 1.04 -7.83 1.62
C PHE A 49 0.85 -6.79 2.75
N ILE A 50 1.50 -6.99 3.90
CA ILE A 50 1.36 -6.10 5.06
C ILE A 50 1.87 -4.68 4.77
N ILE A 51 3.00 -4.54 4.06
CA ILE A 51 3.58 -3.23 3.80
C ILE A 51 2.78 -2.45 2.75
N PHE A 52 2.15 -3.10 1.76
CA PHE A 52 1.32 -2.42 0.76
C PHE A 52 -0.14 -2.22 1.18
N PHE A 53 -0.62 -2.97 2.18
CA PHE A 53 -1.99 -2.86 2.69
C PHE A 53 -2.37 -1.41 3.10
N PRO A 54 -1.57 -0.65 3.88
CA PRO A 54 -1.95 0.71 4.28
C PRO A 54 -2.00 1.73 3.13
N PHE A 55 -1.44 1.43 1.96
CA PHE A 55 -1.26 2.38 0.87
C PHE A 55 -2.56 3.09 0.48
N PRO A 56 -3.67 2.39 0.14
CA PRO A 56 -4.87 3.06 -0.34
C PRO A 56 -5.52 3.95 0.71
N ILE A 57 -5.50 3.53 1.99
CA ILE A 57 -6.07 4.29 3.11
C ILE A 57 -5.28 5.59 3.32
N LEU A 58 -3.96 5.50 3.45
CA LEU A 58 -3.10 6.66 3.73
C LEU A 58 -3.10 7.64 2.55
N CYS A 59 -3.04 7.12 1.32
CA CYS A 59 -3.09 7.94 0.11
C CYS A 59 -4.45 8.66 0.00
N TYR A 60 -5.56 7.95 0.24
CA TYR A 60 -6.89 8.57 0.23
C TYR A 60 -7.02 9.63 1.33
N ALA A 61 -6.52 9.38 2.54
CA ALA A 61 -6.54 10.34 3.64
C ALA A 61 -5.73 11.61 3.31
N ALA A 62 -4.59 11.48 2.64
CA ALA A 62 -3.73 12.60 2.23
C ALA A 62 -4.36 13.45 1.10
N PHE A 63 -4.99 12.79 0.13
CA PHE A 63 -5.48 13.40 -1.12
C PHE A 63 -7.00 13.42 -1.26
N ARG A 64 -7.73 13.24 -0.16
CA ARG A 64 -9.20 13.12 -0.12
C ARG A 64 -9.88 14.16 -1.05
N PRO A 65 -10.77 13.72 -1.95
CA PRO A 65 -11.48 14.64 -2.83
C PRO A 65 -12.35 15.60 -2.01
N LYS A 66 -12.38 16.87 -2.41
CA LYS A 66 -13.19 17.91 -1.74
C LYS A 66 -14.71 17.77 -1.97
N SER A 67 -15.12 16.86 -2.85
CA SER A 67 -16.49 16.76 -3.34
C SER A 67 -17.23 15.57 -2.74
N GLU A 68 -18.44 15.82 -2.25
CA GLU A 68 -19.32 14.81 -1.65
C GLU A 68 -20.20 14.12 -2.71
N LYS A 69 -19.58 13.53 -3.75
CA LYS A 69 -20.31 12.69 -4.72
C LYS A 69 -19.72 11.29 -4.71
N GLY A 70 -20.56 10.27 -4.51
CA GLY A 70 -20.13 8.86 -4.42
C GLY A 70 -19.29 8.39 -5.61
N TRP A 71 -19.62 8.80 -6.84
CA TRP A 71 -18.82 8.44 -8.02
C TRP A 71 -17.40 9.05 -8.01
N ARG A 72 -17.21 10.23 -7.39
CA ARG A 72 -15.88 10.85 -7.24
C ARG A 72 -15.05 10.13 -6.19
N ILE A 73 -15.69 9.57 -5.17
CA ILE A 73 -15.04 8.68 -4.19
C ILE A 73 -14.54 7.43 -4.92
N ALA A 74 -15.41 6.78 -5.70
CA ALA A 74 -15.05 5.59 -6.49
C ALA A 74 -13.90 5.86 -7.47
N LEU A 75 -13.97 6.97 -8.23
CA LEU A 75 -12.90 7.36 -9.14
C LEU A 75 -11.58 7.64 -8.43
N ALA A 76 -11.61 8.34 -7.29
CA ALA A 76 -10.41 8.62 -6.51
C ALA A 76 -9.76 7.32 -6.01
N VAL A 77 -10.54 6.37 -5.48
CA VAL A 77 -10.02 5.06 -5.05
C VAL A 77 -9.45 4.27 -6.24
N ALA A 78 -10.11 4.29 -7.41
CA ALA A 78 -9.61 3.62 -8.61
C ALA A 78 -8.26 4.19 -9.08
N ILE A 79 -8.09 5.51 -9.05
CA ILE A 79 -6.82 6.17 -9.38
C ILE A 79 -5.75 5.80 -8.35
N ILE A 80 -6.07 5.81 -7.07
CA ILE A 80 -5.14 5.44 -5.99
C ILE A 80 -4.70 3.98 -6.13
N PHE A 81 -5.62 3.07 -6.44
CA PHE A 81 -5.30 1.68 -6.71
C PHE A 81 -4.32 1.54 -7.89
N ALA A 82 -4.59 2.22 -9.01
CA ALA A 82 -3.71 2.19 -10.18
C ALA A 82 -2.31 2.75 -9.87
N ILE A 83 -2.23 3.85 -9.12
CA ILE A 83 -0.95 4.41 -8.66
C ILE A 83 -0.23 3.42 -7.74
N GLY A 84 -0.95 2.78 -6.81
CA GLY A 84 -0.40 1.76 -5.92
C GLY A 84 0.21 0.60 -6.70
N CYS A 85 -0.49 0.08 -7.72
CA CYS A 85 0.02 -0.98 -8.59
C CYS A 85 1.28 -0.54 -9.35
N ALA A 86 1.31 0.71 -9.84
CA ALA A 86 2.51 1.26 -10.48
C ALA A 86 3.69 1.37 -9.51
N VAL A 87 3.45 1.75 -8.25
CA VAL A 87 4.49 1.78 -7.20
C VAL A 87 4.99 0.37 -6.89
N ALA A 88 4.10 -0.61 -6.70
CA ALA A 88 4.46 -2.01 -6.43
C ALA A 88 5.26 -2.62 -7.60
N ALA A 89 4.83 -2.41 -8.84
CA ALA A 89 5.59 -2.86 -10.00
C ALA A 89 6.96 -2.15 -10.07
N GLY A 90 7.01 -0.86 -9.73
CA GLY A 90 8.24 -0.09 -9.66
C GLY A 90 9.22 -0.59 -8.60
N THR A 91 8.73 -1.03 -7.44
CA THR A 91 9.60 -1.60 -6.39
C THR A 91 10.18 -2.95 -6.82
N GLU A 92 9.38 -3.83 -7.43
CA GLU A 92 9.84 -5.12 -7.96
C GLU A 92 10.88 -4.97 -9.07
N ILE A 93 10.58 -4.12 -10.06
CA ILE A 93 11.52 -3.78 -11.13
C ILE A 93 12.79 -3.17 -10.53
N GLY A 94 12.66 -2.26 -9.57
CA GLY A 94 13.79 -1.65 -8.87
C GLY A 94 14.67 -2.69 -8.17
N GLN A 95 14.06 -3.64 -7.46
CA GLN A 95 14.77 -4.72 -6.77
C GLN A 95 15.53 -5.61 -7.75
N SER A 96 14.99 -5.85 -8.95
CA SER A 96 15.65 -6.63 -10.00
C SER A 96 16.99 -6.04 -10.48
N PHE A 97 17.21 -4.74 -10.27
CA PHE A 97 18.49 -4.07 -10.56
C PHE A 97 19.52 -4.20 -9.44
N THR A 98 19.16 -4.76 -8.28
CA THR A 98 20.08 -4.92 -7.15
C THR A 98 20.78 -6.28 -7.19
N THR A 99 21.97 -6.37 -6.59
CA THR A 99 22.77 -7.61 -6.58
C THR A 99 22.42 -8.55 -5.41
N TYR A 100 21.49 -8.15 -4.54
CA TYR A 100 21.17 -8.85 -3.29
C TYR A 100 19.67 -9.12 -3.09
N ARG A 101 18.81 -8.65 -4.00
CA ARG A 101 17.38 -9.00 -4.12
C ARG A 101 17.11 -9.37 -5.56
N SER A 102 16.29 -10.38 -5.79
CA SER A 102 15.67 -10.66 -7.08
C SER A 102 14.22 -10.18 -7.03
N GLY A 103 13.73 -9.54 -8.10
CA GLY A 103 12.29 -9.31 -8.23
C GLY A 103 11.56 -10.63 -8.42
N ASP A 104 10.43 -10.82 -7.74
CA ASP A 104 9.60 -12.02 -7.82
C ASP A 104 8.16 -11.62 -8.19
N PRO A 105 7.62 -12.12 -9.32
CA PRO A 105 6.22 -11.87 -9.69
C PRO A 105 5.21 -12.24 -8.59
N MET A 106 5.55 -13.17 -7.70
CA MET A 106 4.70 -13.53 -6.56
C MET A 106 4.71 -12.47 -5.45
N ASP A 107 5.76 -11.67 -5.31
CA ASP A 107 5.77 -10.48 -4.44
C ASP A 107 4.82 -9.42 -4.98
N PHE A 108 4.87 -9.16 -6.30
CA PHE A 108 3.90 -8.27 -6.93
C PHE A 108 2.45 -8.73 -6.74
N LEU A 109 2.20 -10.04 -6.82
CA LEU A 109 0.86 -10.58 -6.57
C LEU A 109 0.40 -10.31 -5.13
N ALA A 110 1.29 -10.50 -4.15
CA ALA A 110 0.99 -10.16 -2.75
C ALA A 110 0.67 -8.67 -2.59
N ASP A 111 1.48 -7.78 -3.18
CA ASP A 111 1.26 -6.34 -3.17
C ASP A 111 -0.07 -5.97 -3.83
N PHE A 112 -0.36 -6.55 -5.00
CA PHE A 112 -1.60 -6.34 -5.74
C PHE A 112 -2.83 -6.75 -4.92
N THR A 113 -2.80 -7.91 -4.26
CA THR A 113 -3.92 -8.36 -3.41
C THR A 113 -4.13 -7.47 -2.20
N ALA A 114 -3.07 -6.95 -1.59
CA ALA A 114 -3.16 -5.97 -0.51
C ALA A 114 -3.78 -4.64 -0.97
N LEU A 115 -3.32 -4.14 -2.12
CA LEU A 115 -3.85 -2.93 -2.74
C LEU A 115 -5.31 -3.07 -3.13
N ALA A 116 -5.70 -4.20 -3.74
CA ALA A 116 -7.07 -4.46 -4.16
C ALA A 116 -8.01 -4.57 -2.96
N SER A 117 -7.67 -5.41 -1.98
CA SER A 117 -8.48 -5.58 -0.77
C SER A 117 -8.64 -4.28 0.01
N THR A 118 -7.57 -3.52 0.20
CA THR A 118 -7.64 -2.26 0.95
C THR A 118 -8.30 -1.14 0.17
N SER A 119 -8.22 -1.14 -1.15
CA SER A 119 -8.99 -0.19 -1.98
C SER A 119 -10.49 -0.45 -1.85
N VAL A 120 -10.93 -1.72 -1.84
CA VAL A 120 -12.33 -2.08 -1.59
C VAL A 120 -12.77 -1.62 -0.19
N ILE A 121 -11.97 -1.89 0.84
CA ILE A 121 -12.25 -1.45 2.22
C ILE A 121 -12.39 0.08 2.27
N THR A 122 -11.45 0.81 1.67
CA THR A 122 -11.45 2.28 1.63
C THR A 122 -12.70 2.81 0.93
N LEU A 123 -13.08 2.22 -0.21
CA LEU A 123 -14.28 2.59 -0.95
C LEU A 123 -15.55 2.40 -0.11
N LEU A 124 -15.72 1.21 0.48
CA LEU A 124 -16.89 0.90 1.29
C LEU A 124 -16.99 1.82 2.51
N ALA A 125 -15.88 2.02 3.23
CA ALA A 125 -15.85 2.92 4.38
C ALA A 125 -16.25 4.36 4.01
N GLU A 126 -15.71 4.89 2.91
CA GLU A 126 -16.00 6.26 2.47
C GLU A 126 -17.42 6.40 1.92
N LEU A 127 -17.96 5.38 1.24
CA LEU A 127 -19.36 5.38 0.81
C LEU A 127 -20.33 5.30 1.99
N LEU A 128 -20.01 4.55 3.05
CA LEU A 128 -20.81 4.50 4.28
C LEU A 128 -20.79 5.86 5.00
N ILE A 129 -19.61 6.48 5.15
CA ILE A 129 -19.47 7.81 5.73
C ILE A 129 -20.26 8.84 4.90
N PHE A 130 -20.21 8.75 3.58
CA PHE A 130 -20.96 9.62 2.69
C PHE A 130 -22.48 9.43 2.83
N LYS A 131 -22.96 8.18 2.90
CA LYS A 131 -24.38 7.88 3.09
C LYS A 131 -24.91 8.44 4.41
N ASN A 132 -24.15 8.35 5.50
CA ASN A 132 -24.55 8.87 6.81
C ASN A 132 -24.55 10.40 6.92
N LYS A 133 -23.93 11.11 5.97
CA LYS A 133 -23.94 12.59 5.93
C LYS A 133 -25.10 13.19 5.13
N ARG A 134 -25.79 12.37 4.33
CA ARG A 134 -27.00 12.75 3.60
C ARG A 134 -28.23 12.48 4.43
#